data_AF-A0A7S3BVC4-F1
#
_entry.id   AF-A0A7S3BVC4-F1
#
_cell.length_a   1.000
_cell.length_b   1.000
_cell.length_c   1.000
_cell.angle_alpha   90.00
_cell.angle_beta   90.00
_cell.angle_gamma   90.00
#
_symmetry.space_group_name_H-M   'P 1'
#
loop_
_entity.id
_entity.type
_entity.pdbx_description
1 polymer ?
#
loop_
_entity_poly.entity_id
_entity_poly.type
_entity_poly.pdbx_seq_one_letter_code
_entity_poly.pdbx_strand_id
1 'polypeptide(L)'
;TMHEARHVMADGEGRPGDEDELCVIGTKVTGDNNVPAGEVTFRARVGRQSRLDPREVFPDDLGVTARYPGQGRVAQAGFAEPAWVDGELLLFDSRGRGGDMTGGAEVGFVFAVPGERRFLVLFNRLVPSKHNDGRMDVLIKGVRASSSS
;
A
#
# COMPACT_ATOMS: atom_id res chain seq x y z
N THR A 1 25.79 -20.05 22.25
CA THR A 1 25.59 -20.73 20.95
C THR A 1 24.25 -20.30 20.37
N MET A 2 24.23 -20.14 19.05
CA MET A 2 23.17 -19.70 18.14
C MET A 2 23.04 -18.18 17.91
N HIS A 3 23.12 -17.88 16.61
CA HIS A 3 23.44 -16.62 15.97
C HIS A 3 22.21 -15.72 15.84
N GLU A 4 22.46 -14.44 16.08
CA GLU A 4 21.72 -13.31 15.54
C GLU A 4 21.63 -13.45 14.01
N ALA A 5 20.41 -13.64 13.49
CA ALA A 5 20.17 -13.58 12.05
C ALA A 5 20.00 -12.11 11.65
N ARG A 6 21.12 -11.49 11.25
CA ARG A 6 21.09 -10.30 10.40
C ARG A 6 20.65 -10.76 9.01
N HIS A 7 19.51 -10.27 8.54
CA HIS A 7 19.15 -10.39 7.14
C HIS A 7 18.88 -8.99 6.58
N VAL A 8 19.90 -8.45 5.94
CA VAL A 8 19.82 -7.35 4.98
C VAL A 8 19.73 -8.05 3.62
N MET A 9 18.58 -8.00 2.96
CA MET A 9 18.50 -8.21 1.51
C MET A 9 18.21 -6.87 0.87
N ALA A 10 19.30 -6.22 0.46
CA ALA A 10 19.26 -5.23 -0.60
C ALA A 10 19.20 -6.00 -1.92
N ASP A 11 17.99 -6.22 -2.41
CA ASP A 11 17.81 -6.64 -3.80
C ASP A 11 17.97 -5.38 -4.65
N GLY A 12 19.09 -5.30 -5.37
CA GLY A 12 19.54 -4.14 -6.09
C GLY A 12 18.55 -3.66 -7.16
N GLU A 13 17.98 -2.47 -6.94
CA GLU A 13 18.22 -1.29 -7.79
C GLU A 13 17.72 -0.04 -7.04
N GLY A 14 18.40 0.28 -5.93
CA GLY A 14 18.28 1.56 -5.25
C GLY A 14 19.69 2.08 -5.02
N ARG A 15 20.07 3.17 -5.68
CA ARG A 15 21.38 3.78 -5.45
C ARG A 15 21.47 4.18 -3.98
N PRO A 16 22.55 3.80 -3.26
CA PRO A 16 22.77 4.27 -1.90
C PRO A 16 23.15 5.75 -1.99
N GLY A 17 22.20 6.64 -1.71
CA GLY A 17 22.36 8.09 -1.84
C GLY A 17 21.25 8.95 -1.24
N ASP A 18 20.05 8.40 -0.99
CA ASP A 18 18.95 9.17 -0.37
C ASP A 18 18.63 8.60 1.02
N GLU A 19 19.43 8.97 2.02
CA GLU A 19 19.19 8.62 3.44
C GLU A 19 18.01 9.37 4.07
N ASP A 20 17.34 10.27 3.32
CA ASP A 20 16.18 11.05 3.75
C ASP A 20 14.85 10.62 3.09
N GLU A 21 14.84 9.57 2.26
CA GLU A 21 13.62 9.14 1.60
C GLU A 21 12.74 8.31 2.55
N LEU A 22 11.77 8.99 3.17
CA LEU A 22 10.75 8.34 4.01
C LEU A 22 9.99 7.32 3.16
N CYS A 23 9.99 6.06 3.59
CA CYS A 23 9.33 4.98 2.88
C CYS A 23 8.23 4.36 3.74
N VAL A 24 7.05 4.17 3.16
CA VAL A 24 5.96 3.41 3.77
C VAL A 24 5.96 2.00 3.18
N ILE A 25 5.96 1.00 4.05
CA ILE A 25 5.93 -0.42 3.68
C ILE A 25 4.63 -1.04 4.21
N GLY A 26 3.88 -1.70 3.33
CA GLY A 26 2.72 -2.51 3.70
C GLY A 26 3.09 -3.99 3.72
N THR A 27 3.04 -4.62 4.90
CA THR A 27 3.28 -6.07 5.06
C THR A 27 1.97 -6.79 5.35
N LYS A 28 1.75 -7.93 4.70
CA LYS A 28 0.57 -8.78 4.93
C LYS A 28 0.65 -9.40 6.31
N VAL A 29 -0.22 -8.98 7.23
CA VAL A 29 -0.40 -9.66 8.53
C VAL A 29 -1.10 -11.00 8.31
N THR A 30 -2.15 -10.98 7.49
CA THR A 30 -2.79 -12.18 6.94
C THR A 30 -2.53 -12.19 5.43
N GLY A 31 -2.00 -13.31 4.96
CA GLY A 31 -1.71 -13.52 3.54
C GLY A 31 -2.92 -14.02 2.77
N ASP A 32 -2.72 -14.18 1.48
CA ASP A 32 -3.60 -14.91 0.58
C ASP A 32 -2.76 -15.88 -0.30
N ASN A 33 -3.41 -16.59 -1.21
CA ASN A 33 -2.72 -17.56 -2.09
C ASN A 33 -1.72 -16.88 -3.04
N ASN A 34 -1.86 -15.57 -3.28
CA ASN A 34 -0.98 -14.83 -4.18
C ASN A 34 0.15 -14.18 -3.38
N VAL A 35 -0.12 -13.52 -2.26
CA VAL A 35 0.90 -12.90 -1.41
C VAL A 35 0.74 -13.38 0.04
N PRO A 36 1.65 -14.23 0.55
CA PRO A 36 1.52 -14.87 1.85
C PRO A 36 1.77 -13.89 3.02
N ALA A 37 1.44 -14.35 4.22
CA ALA A 37 1.67 -13.55 5.43
C ALA A 37 3.17 -13.33 5.64
N GLY A 38 3.54 -12.16 6.14
CA GLY A 38 4.93 -11.73 6.32
C GLY A 38 5.55 -11.08 5.08
N GLU A 39 4.97 -11.25 3.89
CA GLU A 39 5.47 -10.61 2.68
C GLU A 39 5.04 -9.14 2.57
N VAL A 40 5.91 -8.34 1.97
CA VAL A 40 5.59 -6.96 1.60
C VAL A 40 4.64 -6.98 0.42
N THR A 41 3.47 -6.36 0.59
CA THR A 41 2.45 -6.22 -0.47
C THR A 41 2.54 -4.89 -1.20
N PHE A 42 3.08 -3.84 -0.58
CA PHE A 42 3.41 -2.60 -1.29
C PHE A 42 4.54 -1.83 -0.59
N ARG A 43 5.21 -0.96 -1.36
CA ARG A 43 6.15 0.06 -0.87
C ARG A 43 5.87 1.39 -1.54
N ALA A 44 6.02 2.50 -0.83
CA ALA A 44 5.79 3.84 -1.38
C ALA A 44 6.79 4.85 -0.84
N ARG A 45 7.31 5.69 -1.73
CA ARG A 45 8.21 6.80 -1.37
C ARG A 45 7.35 8.00 -0.98
N VAL A 46 7.40 8.35 0.29
CA VAL A 46 6.63 9.45 0.86
C VAL A 46 7.54 10.62 1.21
N GLY A 47 6.97 11.82 1.21
CA GLY A 47 7.73 13.04 1.43
C GLY A 47 7.26 14.15 0.50
N ARG A 48 7.64 15.39 0.81
CA ARG A 48 7.15 16.55 0.07
C ARG A 48 7.61 16.53 -1.39
N GLN A 49 8.81 16.03 -1.66
CA GLN A 49 9.39 15.93 -3.01
C GLN A 49 8.77 14.80 -3.83
N SER A 50 8.33 13.72 -3.17
CA SER A 50 7.74 12.55 -3.81
C SER A 50 6.22 12.66 -4.00
N ARG A 51 5.58 13.72 -3.49
CA ARG A 51 4.13 13.92 -3.62
C ARG A 51 3.74 14.18 -5.07
N LEU A 52 2.86 13.34 -5.62
CA LEU A 52 2.33 13.48 -6.97
C LEU A 52 1.28 14.59 -7.03
N ASP A 53 1.09 15.19 -8.21
CA ASP A 53 0.02 16.18 -8.43
C ASP A 53 -1.36 15.49 -8.24
N PRO A 54 -2.22 15.97 -7.32
CA PRO A 54 -3.54 15.39 -7.11
C PRO A 54 -4.52 15.63 -8.25
N ARG A 55 -4.26 16.61 -9.14
CA ARG A 55 -5.23 17.07 -10.13
C ARG A 55 -5.46 16.01 -11.21
N GLU A 56 -6.71 15.59 -11.35
CA GLU A 56 -7.33 14.86 -12.48
C GLU A 56 -7.28 13.31 -12.52
N VAL A 57 -6.71 12.60 -11.52
CA VAL A 57 -6.68 11.12 -11.58
C VAL A 57 -7.83 10.45 -10.83
N PHE A 58 -8.35 11.08 -9.77
CA PHE A 58 -9.43 10.53 -8.95
C PHE A 58 -10.60 11.52 -8.85
N PRO A 59 -11.86 11.04 -8.80
CA PRO A 59 -13.01 11.91 -8.57
C PRO A 59 -12.89 12.65 -7.23
N ASP A 60 -13.27 13.93 -7.19
CA ASP A 60 -13.25 14.75 -5.97
C ASP A 60 -14.00 14.08 -4.80
N ASP A 61 -15.14 13.45 -5.11
CA ASP A 61 -15.96 12.77 -4.12
C ASP A 61 -15.20 11.64 -3.41
N LEU A 62 -14.16 11.03 -4.02
CA LEU A 62 -13.34 9.99 -3.39
C LEU A 62 -12.49 10.54 -2.23
N GLY A 63 -12.31 11.86 -2.15
CA GLY A 63 -11.63 12.53 -1.04
C GLY A 63 -10.12 12.27 -0.99
N VAL A 64 -9.45 12.02 -2.11
CA VAL A 64 -7.99 11.84 -2.15
C VAL A 64 -7.32 13.16 -1.79
N THR A 65 -6.57 13.20 -0.69
CA THR A 65 -5.87 14.40 -0.21
C THR A 65 -4.39 14.39 -0.60
N ALA A 66 -3.78 13.21 -0.76
CA ALA A 66 -2.39 13.09 -1.21
C ALA A 66 -2.14 11.78 -1.97
N ARG A 67 -1.12 11.80 -2.83
CA ARG A 67 -0.70 10.69 -3.68
C ARG A 67 0.81 10.58 -3.65
N TYR A 68 1.31 9.36 -3.62
CA TYR A 68 2.75 9.07 -3.63
C TYR A 68 3.04 7.88 -4.54
N PRO A 69 4.16 7.91 -5.29
CA PRO A 69 4.54 6.79 -6.13
C PRO A 69 4.90 5.59 -5.26
N GLY A 70 4.46 4.42 -5.69
CA GLY A 70 4.77 3.18 -5.03
C GLY A 70 4.85 2.01 -5.99
N GLN A 71 5.11 0.85 -5.42
CA GLN A 71 5.10 -0.42 -6.13
C GLN A 71 4.33 -1.46 -5.32
N GLY A 72 3.45 -2.18 -5.99
CA GLY A 72 2.67 -3.27 -5.44
C GLY A 72 3.28 -4.62 -5.79
N ARG A 73 3.27 -5.56 -4.85
CA ARG A 73 3.70 -6.95 -5.09
C ARG A 73 2.52 -7.73 -5.65
N VAL A 74 2.71 -8.38 -6.79
CA VAL A 74 1.76 -9.32 -7.40
C VAL A 74 2.46 -10.64 -7.66
N ALA A 75 1.69 -11.73 -7.68
CA ALA A 75 2.20 -13.06 -8.00
C ALA A 75 1.04 -13.96 -8.45
N GLN A 76 1.36 -15.05 -9.13
CA GLN A 76 0.42 -16.11 -9.42
C GLN A 76 0.08 -16.89 -8.13
N ALA A 77 -0.92 -17.79 -8.22
CA ALA A 77 -1.30 -18.62 -7.07
C ALA A 77 -0.12 -19.47 -6.57
N GLY A 78 0.02 -19.58 -5.25
CA GLY A 78 1.17 -20.19 -4.60
C GLY A 78 2.38 -19.26 -4.49
N PHE A 79 2.18 -17.95 -4.62
CA PHE A 79 3.26 -16.94 -4.67
C PHE A 79 4.31 -17.23 -5.77
N ALA A 80 3.86 -17.80 -6.88
CA ALA A 80 4.73 -18.08 -8.02
C ALA A 80 4.98 -16.82 -8.86
N GLU A 81 6.21 -16.66 -9.34
CA GLU A 81 6.64 -15.52 -10.17
C GLU A 81 6.30 -14.14 -9.55
N PRO A 82 6.77 -13.85 -8.32
CA PRO A 82 6.46 -12.58 -7.69
C PRO A 82 7.13 -11.42 -8.43
N ALA A 83 6.37 -10.37 -8.69
CA ALA A 83 6.82 -9.17 -9.38
C ALA A 83 6.35 -7.91 -8.68
N TRP A 84 7.11 -6.83 -8.86
CA TRP A 84 6.70 -5.48 -8.51
C TRP A 84 6.04 -4.82 -9.72
N VAL A 85 4.87 -4.25 -9.51
CA VAL A 85 4.18 -3.40 -10.50
C VAL A 85 4.08 -1.98 -9.97
N ASP A 86 3.98 -1.02 -10.87
CA ASP A 86 3.76 0.38 -10.50
C ASP A 86 2.44 0.52 -9.73
N GLY A 87 2.41 1.53 -8.86
CA GLY A 87 1.24 1.82 -8.06
C GLY A 87 1.33 3.17 -7.37
N GLU A 88 0.28 3.48 -6.61
CA GLU A 88 0.18 4.74 -5.89
C GLU A 88 -0.37 4.51 -4.48
N LEU A 89 0.30 5.08 -3.49
CA LEU A 89 -0.26 5.22 -2.15
C LEU A 89 -1.15 6.46 -2.11
N LEU A 90 -2.38 6.29 -1.67
CA LEU A 90 -3.39 7.32 -1.54
C LEU A 90 -3.66 7.60 -0.06
N LEU A 91 -3.78 8.88 0.30
CA LEU A 91 -4.36 9.32 1.56
C LEU A 91 -5.73 9.90 1.28
N PHE A 92 -6.72 9.56 2.10
CA PHE A 92 -8.10 10.03 1.98
C PHE A 92 -8.48 10.94 3.14
N ASP A 93 -9.40 11.87 2.89
CA ASP A 93 -10.20 12.47 3.95
C ASP A 93 -11.26 11.45 4.38
N SER A 94 -11.11 10.91 5.60
CA SER A 94 -12.07 9.96 6.18
C SER A 94 -13.35 10.62 6.67
N ARG A 95 -13.50 11.95 6.51
CA ARG A 95 -14.68 12.71 6.89
C ARG A 95 -15.54 13.07 5.68
N GLY A 96 -16.83 13.30 5.94
CA GLY A 96 -17.78 13.72 4.91
C GLY A 96 -17.98 12.68 3.80
N ARG A 97 -18.27 13.15 2.58
CA ARG A 97 -18.63 12.31 1.43
C ARG A 97 -17.52 11.33 1.00
N GLY A 98 -16.25 11.71 1.14
CA GLY A 98 -15.11 10.83 0.88
C GLY A 98 -15.07 9.64 1.83
N GLY A 99 -15.27 9.88 3.12
CA GLY A 99 -15.41 8.84 4.13
C GLY A 99 -16.55 7.86 3.86
N ASP A 100 -17.70 8.35 3.36
CA ASP A 100 -18.83 7.49 3.00
C ASP A 100 -18.48 6.54 1.85
N MET A 101 -17.77 7.01 0.82
CA MET A 101 -17.38 6.19 -0.33
C MET A 101 -16.23 5.22 -0.03
N THR A 102 -15.29 5.58 0.84
CA THR A 102 -14.16 4.73 1.21
C THR A 102 -14.44 3.83 2.41
N GLY A 103 -15.63 3.93 3.00
CA GLY A 103 -15.99 3.21 4.22
C GLY A 103 -15.09 3.60 5.41
N GLY A 104 -14.69 4.87 5.47
CA GLY A 104 -13.82 5.44 6.51
C GLY A 104 -12.33 5.19 6.32
N ALA A 105 -11.89 4.64 5.18
CA ALA A 105 -10.48 4.36 4.95
C ALA A 105 -9.67 5.66 4.87
N GLU A 106 -8.55 5.69 5.58
CA GLU A 106 -7.61 6.83 5.60
C GLU A 106 -6.46 6.64 4.59
N VAL A 107 -6.20 5.38 4.21
CA VAL A 107 -5.10 5.00 3.32
C VAL A 107 -5.61 4.01 2.28
N GLY A 108 -5.08 4.09 1.05
CA GLY A 108 -5.33 3.13 -0.01
C GLY A 108 -4.10 2.91 -0.87
N PHE A 109 -4.10 1.82 -1.63
CA PHE A 109 -3.05 1.55 -2.62
C PHE A 109 -3.67 1.13 -3.95
N VAL A 110 -3.24 1.77 -5.03
CA VAL A 110 -3.61 1.42 -6.40
C VAL A 110 -2.53 0.52 -6.99
N PHE A 111 -2.94 -0.62 -7.53
CA PHE A 111 -2.08 -1.51 -8.31
C PHE A 111 -2.31 -1.24 -9.79
N ALA A 112 -1.25 -0.89 -10.53
CA ALA A 112 -1.28 -0.72 -11.98
C ALA A 112 -0.62 -1.91 -12.66
N VAL A 113 -1.35 -3.04 -12.72
CA VAL A 113 -0.87 -4.26 -13.36
C VAL A 113 -0.88 -4.09 -14.89
N PRO A 114 0.26 -4.27 -15.59
CA PRO A 114 0.32 -4.11 -17.04
C PRO A 114 -0.67 -5.04 -17.77
N GLY A 115 -1.43 -4.50 -18.72
CA GLY A 115 -2.43 -5.27 -19.47
C GLY A 115 -3.72 -5.58 -18.71
N GLU A 116 -3.80 -5.19 -17.43
CA GLU A 116 -4.99 -5.36 -16.59
C GLU A 116 -5.58 -4.02 -16.15
N ARG A 117 -6.78 -4.06 -15.57
CA ARG A 117 -7.39 -2.87 -14.96
C ARG A 117 -6.68 -2.52 -13.66
N ARG A 118 -6.50 -1.22 -13.42
CA ARG A 118 -6.07 -0.71 -12.12
C ARG A 118 -7.11 -1.09 -11.07
N PHE A 119 -6.67 -1.49 -9.89
CA PHE A 119 -7.56 -1.73 -8.76
C PHE A 119 -7.04 -1.03 -7.51
N LEU A 120 -7.98 -0.50 -6.73
CA LEU A 120 -7.73 0.17 -5.46
C LEU A 120 -7.96 -0.82 -4.32
N VAL A 121 -7.08 -0.83 -3.34
CA VAL A 121 -7.26 -1.51 -2.06
C VAL A 121 -7.35 -0.45 -0.97
N LEU A 122 -8.39 -0.53 -0.14
CA LEU A 122 -8.63 0.42 0.94
C LEU A 122 -8.19 -0.18 2.28
N PHE A 123 -7.54 0.64 3.09
CA PHE A 123 -7.01 0.24 4.38
C PHE A 123 -7.69 1.03 5.49
N ASN A 124 -8.34 0.28 6.38
CA ASN A 124 -8.88 0.83 7.61
C ASN A 124 -7.92 0.54 8.74
N ARG A 125 -7.71 1.54 9.59
CA ARG A 125 -6.96 1.35 10.83
C ARG A 125 -7.69 0.30 11.67
N LEU A 126 -6.99 -0.77 12.04
CA LEU A 126 -7.47 -1.57 13.16
C LEU A 126 -7.23 -0.74 14.40
N VAL A 127 -8.27 -0.51 15.19
CA VAL A 127 -8.10 -0.05 16.56
C VAL A 127 -8.16 -1.32 17.40
N PRO A 128 -7.02 -1.87 17.85
CA PRO A 128 -7.06 -2.99 18.77
C PRO A 128 -7.79 -2.52 20.03
N SER A 129 -8.73 -3.31 20.51
CA SER A 129 -9.18 -3.19 21.90
C SER A 129 -7.97 -3.48 22.79
N LYS A 130 -7.34 -2.42 23.30
CA LYS A 130 -6.19 -2.37 24.24
C LYS A 130 -5.37 -3.67 24.34
N HIS A 131 -4.37 -3.81 23.48
CA HIS A 131 -3.11 -4.44 23.87
C HIS A 131 -1.95 -3.52 23.50
N ASN A 132 -1.10 -3.26 24.48
CA ASN A 132 -0.14 -2.17 24.56
C ASN A 132 1.23 -2.64 24.06
N ASP A 133 1.49 -2.55 22.76
CA ASP A 133 2.83 -2.87 22.20
C ASP A 133 3.26 -1.93 21.04
N GLY A 134 2.60 -0.78 20.87
CA GLY A 134 3.01 0.22 19.85
C GLY A 134 2.90 -0.22 18.38
N ARG A 135 2.54 -1.49 18.10
CA ARG A 135 2.29 -2.03 16.77
C ARG A 135 0.92 -1.58 16.25
N MET A 136 0.92 -0.91 15.09
CA MET A 136 -0.31 -0.60 14.37
C MET A 136 -0.60 -1.76 13.41
N ASP A 137 -1.65 -2.52 13.71
CA ASP A 137 -2.18 -3.49 12.76
C ASP A 137 -3.16 -2.78 11.80
N VAL A 138 -3.19 -3.19 10.54
CA VAL A 138 -4.06 -2.62 9.50
C VAL A 138 -4.92 -3.73 8.92
N LEU A 139 -6.23 -3.54 8.88
CA LEU A 139 -7.14 -4.48 8.22
C LEU A 139 -7.25 -4.10 6.76
N ILE A 140 -6.81 -5.00 5.91
CA ILE A 140 -7.01 -4.90 4.48
C ILE A 140 -8.44 -5.36 4.19
N LYS A 141 -9.36 -4.41 3.95
CA LYS A 141 -10.62 -4.71 3.28
C LYS A 141 -10.45 -4.33 1.81
N GLY A 142 -10.17 -5.32 0.97
CA GLY A 142 -10.11 -5.10 -0.47
C GLY A 142 -11.47 -4.64 -1.00
N VAL A 143 -11.57 -3.38 -1.43
CA VAL A 143 -12.73 -2.87 -2.15
C VAL A 143 -12.36 -2.80 -3.62
N ARG A 144 -12.83 -3.76 -4.42
CA ARG A 144 -12.65 -3.72 -5.88
C ARG A 144 -13.55 -2.63 -6.47
N ALA A 145 -13.00 -1.43 -6.65
CA ALA A 145 -13.66 -0.41 -7.45
C ALA A 145 -13.58 -0.80 -8.94
N SER A 146 -14.70 -1.25 -9.50
CA SER A 146 -14.86 -1.40 -10.94
C SER A 146 -15.44 -0.11 -11.50
N SER A 147 -14.66 0.67 -12.25
CA SER A 147 -15.27 1.59 -13.22
C SER A 147 -15.87 0.76 -14.36
N SER A 148 -17.15 0.96 -14.60
CA SER A 148 -17.84 0.48 -15.79
C SER A 148 -17.86 1.60 -16.82
N SER A 149 -17.47 1.25 -18.04
CA SER A 149 -17.46 2.03 -19.30
C SER A 149 -16.53 3.24 -19.37
#